data_AF-A0A7J6S7T3-F1
#
_entry.id   AF-A0A7J6S7T3-F1
#
_cell.length_a   1.000
_cell.length_b   1.000
_cell.length_c   1.000
_cell.angle_alpha   90.00
_cell.angle_beta   90.00
_cell.angle_gamma   90.00
#
_symmetry.space_group_name_H-M   'P 1'
#
loop_
_entity.id
_entity.type
_entity.pdbx_description
1 polymer ?
#
loop_
_entity_poly.entity_id
_entity_poly.type
_entity_poly.pdbx_seq_one_letter_code
_entity_poly.pdbx_strand_id
1 'polypeptide(L)'
;VGDEQRGHILELILLKLMLFATGRVTSASSGELYQLQVVCMSATLPSLDPLKSWLLEADVYTTEFRPVPLEYFVKVGPRLHSGDLDRVVREIPLLQGDPDRITALVWEVAQEACSVGDDAASNATGVIVFCATKAWCEKTAV
;
A
#
# COMPACT_ATOMS: atom_id res chain seq x y z
N VAL A 1 4.58 -10.18 -10.11
CA VAL A 1 4.13 -11.30 -10.97
C VAL A 1 2.69 -11.10 -11.44
N GLY A 2 1.73 -10.83 -10.56
CA GLY A 2 0.32 -10.61 -10.96
C GLY A 2 -0.02 -9.29 -11.68
N ASP A 3 0.96 -8.48 -12.06
CA ASP A 3 0.74 -7.27 -12.88
C ASP A 3 0.76 -7.67 -14.35
N GLU A 4 -0.29 -7.39 -15.11
CA GLU A 4 -0.43 -7.84 -16.49
C GLU A 4 0.63 -7.24 -17.42
N GLN A 5 0.99 -5.97 -17.19
CA GLN A 5 1.87 -5.23 -18.09
C GLN A 5 3.34 -5.62 -17.91
N ARG A 6 3.78 -5.83 -16.67
CA ARG A 6 5.22 -5.95 -16.33
C ARG A 6 5.53 -7.11 -15.40
N GLY A 7 4.53 -7.82 -14.89
CA GLY A 7 4.70 -8.92 -13.94
C GLY A 7 5.55 -10.06 -14.48
N HIS A 8 5.41 -10.38 -15.78
CA HIS A 8 6.18 -11.42 -16.48
C HIS A 8 7.68 -11.11 -16.55
N ILE A 9 8.06 -9.83 -16.59
CA ILE A 9 9.48 -9.42 -16.62
C ILE A 9 10.15 -9.80 -15.30
N LEU A 10 9.48 -9.53 -14.18
CA LEU A 10 10.00 -9.87 -12.85
C LEU A 10 10.15 -11.39 -12.68
N GLU A 11 9.18 -12.16 -13.19
CA GLU A 11 9.22 -13.62 -13.19
C GLU A 11 10.43 -14.16 -13.98
N LEU A 12 10.66 -13.63 -15.18
CA LEU A 12 11.82 -13.99 -16.02
C LEU A 12 13.15 -13.66 -15.35
N ILE A 13 13.25 -12.53 -14.66
CA ILE A 13 14.47 -12.14 -13.94
C ILE A 13 14.74 -13.13 -12.80
N LEU A 14 13.74 -13.42 -11.97
CA LEU A 14 13.86 -14.33 -10.85
C LEU A 14 14.21 -15.75 -11.32
N LEU A 15 13.60 -16.23 -12.40
CA LEU A 15 13.91 -17.54 -12.98
C LEU A 15 15.36 -17.64 -13.46
N LYS A 16 15.90 -16.60 -14.11
CA LYS A 16 17.31 -16.55 -14.53
C LYS A 16 18.26 -16.56 -13.33
N LEU A 17 17.93 -15.80 -12.29
CA LEU A 17 18.72 -15.73 -11.06
C LEU A 17 18.73 -17.09 -10.33
N MET A 18 17.57 -17.75 -10.21
CA MET A 18 17.46 -19.09 -9.63
C MET A 18 18.22 -20.15 -10.44
N LEU A 19 18.18 -20.05 -11.77
CA LEU A 19 18.94 -20.95 -12.64
C LEU A 19 20.46 -20.81 -12.43
N PHE A 20 20.93 -19.57 -12.23
CA PHE A 20 22.33 -19.29 -11.91
C PHE A 20 22.70 -19.81 -10.51
N ALA A 21 21.86 -19.55 -9.50
CA ALA A 21 22.08 -19.99 -8.11
C ALA A 21 22.13 -21.52 -7.96
N THR A 22 21.35 -22.26 -8.76
CA THR A 22 21.32 -23.73 -8.74
C THR A 22 22.49 -24.37 -9.49
N GLY A 23 23.43 -23.59 -10.05
CA GLY A 23 24.60 -24.11 -10.75
C GLY A 23 24.27 -24.87 -12.04
N ARG A 24 23.04 -24.74 -12.56
CA ARG A 24 22.64 -25.35 -13.85
C ARG A 24 23.19 -24.59 -15.06
N VAL A 25 23.76 -23.41 -14.83
CA VAL A 25 24.51 -22.60 -15.80
C VAL A 25 25.89 -22.34 -15.20
N THR A 26 26.83 -23.25 -15.44
CA THR A 26 28.23 -23.06 -15.08
C THR A 26 28.98 -22.43 -16.25
N SER A 27 29.57 -21.24 -16.07
CA SER A 27 30.64 -20.80 -16.96
C SER A 27 31.81 -21.76 -16.78
N ALA A 28 32.22 -22.43 -17.86
CA ALA A 28 33.16 -23.54 -17.89
C ALA A 28 34.62 -23.21 -17.46
N SER A 29 34.89 -22.07 -16.82
CA SER A 29 36.25 -21.55 -16.62
C SER A 29 36.67 -21.27 -15.17
N SER A 30 35.79 -21.35 -14.18
CA SER A 30 36.19 -21.19 -12.77
C SER A 30 35.17 -21.86 -11.87
N GLY A 31 35.56 -22.94 -11.19
CA GLY A 31 34.72 -23.75 -10.30
C GLY A 31 34.25 -23.04 -9.01
N GLU A 32 34.08 -21.72 -9.04
CA GLU A 32 33.50 -20.95 -7.96
C GLU A 32 31.97 -20.94 -8.12
N LEU A 33 31.29 -21.67 -7.24
CA LEU A 33 29.84 -21.51 -7.08
C LEU A 33 29.58 -20.14 -6.46
N TYR A 34 29.05 -19.21 -7.24
CA TYR A 34 28.53 -17.95 -6.70
C TYR A 34 27.32 -18.26 -5.81
N GLN A 35 27.41 -17.91 -4.52
CA GLN A 35 26.27 -17.97 -3.61
C GLN A 35 25.37 -16.76 -3.83
N LEU A 36 24.19 -16.97 -4.42
CA LEU A 36 23.19 -15.94 -4.64
C LEU A 36 22.06 -16.07 -3.61
N GLN A 37 21.84 -15.02 -2.81
CA GLN A 37 20.69 -14.92 -1.92
C GLN A 37 19.63 -14.00 -2.53
N VAL A 38 18.39 -14.48 -2.61
CA VAL A 38 17.25 -13.70 -3.07
C VAL A 38 16.37 -13.38 -1.87
N VAL A 39 16.17 -12.09 -1.60
CA VAL A 39 15.26 -11.59 -0.56
C VAL A 39 14.08 -10.91 -1.26
N CYS A 40 12.88 -11.44 -1.05
CA CYS A 40 11.65 -10.91 -1.64
C CYS A 40 10.79 -10.23 -0.56
N MET A 41 10.23 -9.08 -0.90
CA MET A 41 9.26 -8.36 -0.08
C MET A 41 8.02 -8.08 -0.91
N SER A 42 6.84 -8.26 -0.31
CA SER A 42 5.55 -7.98 -0.94
C SER A 42 4.61 -7.33 0.06
N ALA A 43 3.51 -6.76 -0.45
CA ALA A 43 2.33 -6.56 0.38
C ALA A 43 1.76 -7.91 0.84
N THR A 44 0.80 -7.88 1.76
CA THR A 44 0.09 -9.07 2.23
C THR A 44 -0.60 -9.77 1.06
N LEU A 45 -0.25 -11.05 0.86
CA LEU A 45 -0.84 -11.91 -0.17
C LEU A 45 -1.76 -12.94 0.51
N PRO A 46 -2.89 -13.33 -0.12
CA PRO A 46 -3.82 -14.28 0.48
C PRO A 46 -3.20 -15.67 0.73
N SER A 47 -2.22 -16.05 -0.09
CA SER A 47 -1.50 -17.32 0.01
C SER A 47 -0.07 -17.14 -0.48
N LEU A 48 0.90 -17.54 0.35
CA LEU A 48 2.33 -17.51 0.02
C LEU A 48 2.88 -18.88 -0.37
N ASP A 49 2.14 -19.97 -0.16
CA ASP A 49 2.63 -21.34 -0.40
C ASP A 49 3.11 -21.59 -1.84
N PRO A 50 2.39 -21.15 -2.90
CA PRO A 50 2.86 -21.32 -4.26
C PRO A 50 4.17 -20.57 -4.51
N LEU A 51 4.30 -19.36 -3.96
CA LEU A 51 5.50 -18.54 -4.12
C LEU A 51 6.68 -19.12 -3.36
N LYS A 52 6.44 -19.67 -2.16
CA LYS A 52 7.45 -20.36 -1.35
C LYS A 52 8.04 -21.56 -2.08
N SER A 53 7.17 -22.42 -2.63
CA SER A 53 7.61 -23.61 -3.37
C SER A 53 8.36 -23.23 -4.66
N TRP A 54 7.94 -22.15 -5.32
CA TRP A 54 8.59 -21.65 -6.54
C TRP A 54 9.97 -21.03 -6.27
N LEU A 55 10.13 -20.30 -5.16
CA LEU A 55 11.39 -19.69 -4.73
C LEU A 55 12.34 -20.67 -4.01
N LEU A 56 12.40 -21.93 -4.45
CA LEU A 56 13.31 -22.95 -3.91
C LEU A 56 13.16 -23.14 -2.39
N GLU A 57 11.92 -23.30 -1.91
CA GLU A 57 11.62 -23.50 -0.49
C GLU A 57 12.09 -22.36 0.42
N ALA A 58 11.81 -21.11 0.01
CA ALA A 58 12.20 -19.93 0.76
C ALA A 58 11.59 -19.89 2.18
N ASP A 59 12.34 -19.34 3.13
CA ASP A 59 11.80 -18.99 4.45
C ASP A 59 10.83 -17.81 4.33
N VAL A 60 9.67 -17.93 4.98
CA VAL A 60 8.60 -16.93 4.92
C VAL A 60 8.45 -16.24 6.26
N TYR A 61 8.48 -14.92 6.24
CA TYR A 61 8.13 -14.08 7.38
C TYR A 61 6.92 -13.21 7.01
N THR A 62 5.91 -13.18 7.88
CA THR A 62 4.70 -12.39 7.69
C THR A 62 4.36 -11.68 8.99
N THR A 63 3.95 -10.42 8.89
CA THR A 63 3.56 -9.61 10.04
C THR A 63 2.55 -8.55 9.61
N GLU A 64 1.59 -8.27 10.50
CA GLU A 64 0.63 -7.17 10.36
C GLU A 64 1.07 -5.94 11.18
N PHE A 65 2.30 -5.95 11.71
CA PHE A 65 2.82 -4.84 12.50
C PHE A 65 2.91 -3.56 11.66
N ARG A 66 2.28 -2.50 12.15
CA ARG A 66 2.36 -1.16 11.58
C ARG A 66 2.76 -0.17 12.67
N PRO A 67 3.87 0.58 12.51
CA PRO A 67 4.34 1.53 13.53
C PRO A 67 3.32 2.60 13.90
N VAL A 68 2.50 3.03 12.93
CA VAL A 68 1.38 3.96 13.12
C VAL A 68 0.09 3.22 12.80
N PRO A 69 -0.80 2.99 13.78
CA PRO A 69 -2.09 2.36 13.54
C PRO A 69 -2.86 3.06 12.43
N LEU A 70 -3.55 2.30 11.58
CA LEU A 70 -4.42 2.87 10.56
C LEU A 70 -5.85 2.46 10.82
N GLU A 71 -6.71 3.47 10.96
CA GLU A 71 -8.15 3.33 11.01
C GLU A 71 -8.73 3.58 9.62
N TYR A 72 -9.77 2.81 9.28
CA TYR A 72 -10.46 2.93 8.00
C TYR A 72 -11.93 3.24 8.23
N PHE A 73 -12.45 4.16 7.43
CA PHE A 73 -13.84 4.57 7.44
C PHE A 73 -14.40 4.57 6.03
N VAL A 74 -15.70 4.31 5.89
CA VAL A 74 -16.38 4.32 4.60
C VAL A 74 -17.46 5.38 4.61
N LYS A 75 -17.38 6.35 3.70
CA LYS A 75 -18.41 7.37 3.54
C LYS A 75 -19.49 6.88 2.55
N VAL A 76 -20.74 6.88 2.97
CA VAL A 76 -21.92 6.60 2.13
C VAL A 76 -22.91 7.76 2.24
N GLY A 77 -23.10 8.51 1.16
CA GLY A 77 -23.95 9.71 1.17
C GLY A 77 -23.46 10.75 2.19
N PRO A 78 -24.28 11.18 3.17
CA PRO A 78 -23.84 12.08 4.24
C PRO A 78 -23.12 11.38 5.39
N ARG A 79 -23.17 10.05 5.50
CA ARG A 79 -22.75 9.33 6.71
C ARG A 79 -21.38 8.71 6.55
N LEU A 80 -20.61 8.74 7.64
CA LEU A 80 -19.34 8.04 7.78
C LEU A 80 -19.55 6.78 8.62
N HIS A 81 -19.17 5.64 8.07
CA HIS A 81 -19.28 4.32 8.68
C HIS A 81 -17.91 3.80 9.15
N SER A 82 -17.92 2.87 10.09
CA SER A 82 -16.74 2.05 10.42
C SER A 82 -16.27 1.26 9.18
N GLY A 83 -15.00 0.85 9.16
CA GLY A 83 -14.40 0.15 8.02
C GLY A 83 -15.11 -1.17 7.63
N ASP A 84 -15.82 -1.80 8.56
CA ASP A 84 -16.65 -2.99 8.37
C ASP A 84 -18.10 -2.67 7.94
N LEU A 85 -18.45 -1.39 7.78
CA LEU A 85 -19.79 -0.87 7.45
C LEU A 85 -20.90 -1.15 8.47
N ASP A 86 -20.59 -1.73 9.63
CA ASP A 86 -21.59 -2.16 10.62
C ASP A 86 -22.19 -0.98 11.41
N ARG A 87 -21.40 0.06 11.66
CA ARG A 87 -21.80 1.20 12.50
C ARG A 87 -21.65 2.54 11.78
N VAL A 88 -22.66 3.39 11.90
CA VAL A 88 -22.53 4.82 11.57
C VAL A 88 -21.74 5.51 12.68
N VAL A 89 -20.57 6.03 12.35
CA VAL A 89 -19.69 6.77 13.27
C VAL A 89 -20.20 8.19 13.45
N ARG A 90 -20.49 8.89 12.34
CA ARG A 90 -20.97 10.28 12.35
C ARG A 90 -21.56 10.70 11.01
N GLU A 91 -22.14 11.89 10.97
CA GLU A 91 -22.64 12.54 9.75
C GLU A 91 -21.77 13.75 9.38
N ILE A 92 -21.42 13.85 8.09
CA ILE A 92 -20.53 14.89 7.58
C ILE A 92 -21.37 16.13 7.23
N PRO A 93 -21.01 17.33 7.72
CA PRO A 93 -21.75 18.55 7.42
C PRO A 93 -21.72 18.86 5.91
N LEU A 94 -22.77 19.52 5.42
CA LEU A 94 -22.80 20.05 4.06
C LEU A 94 -22.19 21.46 4.06
N LEU A 95 -21.13 21.66 3.28
CA LEU A 95 -20.54 22.98 3.05
C LEU A 95 -21.01 23.56 1.72
N GLN A 96 -20.99 24.89 1.61
CA GLN A 96 -21.36 25.57 0.37
C GLN A 96 -20.34 25.24 -0.73
N GLY A 97 -20.83 24.81 -1.89
CA GLY A 97 -19.97 24.42 -3.02
C GLY A 97 -19.36 23.01 -2.91
N ASP A 98 -19.71 22.24 -1.87
CA ASP A 98 -19.18 20.91 -1.61
C ASP A 98 -20.28 19.82 -1.69
N PRO A 99 -20.81 19.53 -2.89
CA PRO A 99 -21.90 18.58 -3.06
C PRO A 99 -21.52 17.17 -2.60
N ASP A 100 -20.24 16.84 -2.73
CA ASP A 100 -19.69 15.54 -2.37
C ASP A 100 -19.10 15.52 -0.95
N ARG A 101 -19.23 16.61 -0.16
CA ARG A 101 -18.72 16.69 1.22
C ARG A 101 -17.23 16.31 1.38
N ILE A 102 -16.42 16.51 0.33
CA ILE A 102 -14.99 16.16 0.32
C ILE A 102 -14.22 17.23 1.08
N THR A 103 -14.51 18.50 0.82
CA THR A 103 -13.89 19.64 1.50
C THR A 103 -14.18 19.60 2.99
N ALA A 104 -15.42 19.26 3.37
CA ALA A 104 -15.81 19.07 4.77
C ALA A 104 -14.96 18.00 5.47
N LEU A 105 -14.72 16.86 4.81
CA LEU A 105 -13.92 15.77 5.35
C LEU A 105 -12.43 16.16 5.49
N VAL A 106 -11.86 16.80 4.46
CA VAL A 106 -10.46 17.25 4.46
C VAL A 106 -10.23 18.25 5.59
N TRP A 107 -11.15 19.21 5.73
CA TRP A 107 -11.09 20.22 6.77
C TRP A 107 -11.15 19.63 8.18
N GLU A 108 -12.06 18.67 8.40
CA GLU A 108 -12.19 17.97 9.68
C GLU A 108 -10.89 17.25 10.07
N VAL A 109 -10.32 16.45 9.16
CA VAL A 109 -9.09 15.70 9.41
C VAL A 109 -7.90 16.64 9.67
N ALA A 110 -7.84 17.76 8.94
CA ALA A 110 -6.81 18.76 9.15
C ALA A 110 -6.92 19.44 10.53
N GLN A 111 -8.14 19.68 11.03
CA GLN A 111 -8.36 20.28 12.35
C GLN A 111 -8.08 19.32 13.51
N GLU A 112 -8.57 18.08 13.41
CA GLU A 112 -8.47 17.09 14.49
C GLU A 112 -7.01 16.91 14.93
N ALA A 113 -6.09 16.88 13.97
CA ALA A 113 -4.67 16.70 14.23
C ALA A 113 -3.95 17.95 14.80
N CYS A 114 -4.50 19.15 14.62
CA CYS A 114 -4.00 20.36 15.27
C CYS A 114 -4.42 20.49 16.75
N SER A 115 -5.47 19.76 17.17
CA SER A 115 -6.00 19.81 18.54
C SER A 115 -5.32 18.84 19.52
N VAL A 116 -4.51 17.91 19.01
CA VAL A 116 -3.81 16.88 19.80
C VAL A 116 -2.33 17.23 19.89
N GLY A 117 -1.95 18.09 20.84
CA GLY A 117 -0.56 18.34 21.25
C GLY A 117 -0.19 19.81 21.48
N ASP A 118 0.52 20.10 22.57
CA ASP A 118 0.98 21.45 22.98
C ASP A 118 2.10 22.04 22.07
N ASP A 119 2.64 21.26 21.12
CA ASP A 119 3.71 21.66 20.20
C ASP A 119 3.20 21.84 18.76
N ALA A 120 2.42 22.89 18.55
CA ALA A 120 1.75 23.25 17.29
C ALA A 120 2.67 23.36 16.05
N ALA A 121 3.99 23.45 16.22
CA ALA A 121 4.96 23.51 15.13
C ALA A 121 5.41 22.13 14.60
N SER A 122 5.17 21.05 15.34
CA SER A 122 5.65 19.70 15.00
C SER A 122 4.58 18.78 14.37
N ASN A 123 3.31 19.16 14.44
CA ASN A 123 2.17 18.33 14.00
C ASN A 123 1.52 18.85 12.70
N ALA A 124 2.34 19.24 11.72
CA ALA A 124 1.83 19.59 10.39
C ALA A 124 1.18 18.35 9.75
N THR A 125 -0.15 18.38 9.64
CA THR A 125 -0.92 17.26 9.12
C THR A 125 -1.24 17.48 7.65
N GLY A 126 -0.84 16.53 6.82
CA GLY A 126 -1.14 16.52 5.40
C GLY A 126 -2.31 15.59 5.10
N VAL A 127 -3.26 16.07 4.30
CA VAL A 127 -4.34 15.24 3.77
C VAL A 127 -4.05 14.92 2.30
N ILE A 128 -4.08 13.64 1.94
CA ILE A 128 -3.91 13.18 0.56
C ILE A 128 -5.27 12.74 0.04
N VAL A 129 -5.71 13.35 -1.07
CA VAL A 129 -6.95 12.99 -1.76
C VAL A 129 -6.61 12.32 -3.09
N PHE A 130 -6.90 11.03 -3.20
CA PHE A 130 -6.75 10.30 -4.45
C PHE A 130 -7.99 10.50 -5.32
N CYS A 131 -7.80 11.09 -6.50
CA CYS A 131 -8.85 11.27 -7.50
C CYS A 131 -8.65 10.32 -8.68
N ALA A 132 -9.74 9.87 -9.30
CA ALA A 132 -9.68 8.94 -10.42
C ALA A 132 -9.12 9.53 -11.73
N THR A 133 -9.18 10.86 -11.89
CA THR A 133 -8.71 11.55 -13.11
C THR A 133 -8.01 12.85 -12.77
N LYS A 134 -7.14 13.31 -13.67
CA LYS A 134 -6.46 14.61 -13.55
C LYS A 134 -7.44 15.78 -13.42
N ALA A 135 -8.52 15.78 -14.20
CA ALA A 135 -9.55 16.82 -14.14
C ALA A 135 -10.22 16.89 -12.75
N TRP A 136 -10.41 15.74 -12.10
CA TRP A 136 -10.93 15.70 -10.73
C TRP A 136 -9.92 16.18 -9.69
N CYS A 137 -8.62 15.93 -9.86
CA CYS A 137 -7.59 16.53 -9.01
C CYS A 137 -7.68 18.06 -9.04
N GLU A 138 -7.76 18.63 -10.24
CA GLU A 138 -7.85 20.10 -10.43
C GLU A 138 -9.14 20.66 -9.84
N LYS A 139 -10.28 19.99 -10.03
CA LYS A 139 -11.57 20.43 -9.49
C LYS A 139 -11.64 20.33 -7.96
N THR A 140 -11.01 19.33 -7.35
CA THR A 140 -11.07 19.07 -5.90
C THR A 140 -10.09 19.95 -5.11
N ALA A 141 -9.06 20.49 -5.77
CA ALA A 141 -8.06 21.35 -5.13
C ALA A 141 -8.49 22.82 -4.97
N VAL A 142 -9.66 23.20 -5.51
CA VAL A 142 -10.17 24.59 -5.58
C VAL A 142 -11.10 24.89 -4.41
#